data_AF-A0A284VM50-F1
#
_entry.id   AF-A0A284VM50-F1
#
_cell.length_a   1.000
_cell.length_b   1.000
_cell.length_c   1.000
_cell.angle_alpha   90.00
_cell.angle_beta   90.00
_cell.angle_gamma   90.00
#
_symmetry.space_group_name_H-M   'P 1'
#
loop_
_entity.id
_entity.type
_entity.pdbx_description
1 polymer ?
#
loop_
_entity_poly.entity_id
_entity_poly.type
_entity_poly.pdbx_seq_one_letter_code
_entity_poly.pdbx_strand_id
1 'polypeptide(L)'
;MVKVKNLAYTVLVIFLVSVLLGCVGTRETKLEPKAEGKPLYDYITKGNNYKSWNKWPGTGELYSRSPGSPHGDFLTTYVSDNAFSAIQSKKGSLPDESIIVKENYDANKTLAALTVMYKEDGYDPGNNDWFWAKYGTDGSVQVEGKVNGCIDCHVKQKENDYTFSGPLK
;
A
#
# COMPACT_ATOMS: atom_id res chain seq x y z
N MET A 1 -55.09 31.41 36.13
CA MET A 1 -53.71 30.86 36.21
C MET A 1 -53.38 30.13 34.92
N VAL A 2 -52.12 30.20 34.53
CA VAL A 2 -51.60 30.34 33.17
C VAL A 2 -51.14 29.01 32.57
N LYS A 3 -51.36 28.83 31.25
CA LYS A 3 -50.66 27.95 30.29
C LYS A 3 -50.53 26.46 30.61
N VAL A 4 -51.54 25.67 30.22
CA VAL A 4 -51.38 24.21 30.00
C VAL A 4 -51.34 23.86 28.50
N LYS A 5 -51.89 24.72 27.62
CA LYS A 5 -51.93 24.48 26.17
C LYS A 5 -50.57 24.62 25.46
N ASN A 6 -49.59 25.30 26.06
CA ASN A 6 -48.27 25.49 25.46
C ASN A 6 -47.30 24.34 25.74
N LEU A 7 -47.60 23.46 26.71
CA LEU A 7 -46.69 22.38 27.09
C LEU A 7 -46.75 21.22 26.09
N ALA A 8 -47.94 20.92 25.55
CA ALA A 8 -48.13 19.88 24.54
C ALA A 8 -47.44 20.21 23.19
N TYR A 9 -47.47 21.48 22.77
CA TYR A 9 -46.76 21.92 21.56
C TYR A 9 -45.24 21.86 21.72
N THR A 10 -44.71 22.10 22.92
CA THR A 10 -43.26 22.10 23.17
C THR A 10 -42.68 20.69 23.13
N VAL A 11 -43.43 19.67 23.61
CA VAL A 11 -42.99 18.27 23.57
C VAL A 11 -43.11 17.66 22.17
N LEU A 12 -44.12 18.05 21.38
CA LEU A 12 -44.29 17.57 20.00
C LEU A 12 -43.22 18.14 19.04
N VAL A 13 -42.76 19.37 19.26
CA VAL A 13 -41.70 20.00 18.44
C VAL A 13 -40.32 19.40 18.75
N ILE A 14 -40.05 18.98 19.99
CA ILE A 14 -38.76 18.35 20.34
C ILE A 14 -38.63 16.95 19.73
N PHE A 15 -39.73 16.22 19.56
CA PHE A 15 -39.71 14.88 18.92
C PHE A 15 -39.62 14.93 17.39
N LEU A 16 -39.95 16.07 16.76
CA LEU A 16 -39.80 16.29 15.32
C LEU A 16 -38.40 16.80 14.94
N VAL A 17 -37.66 17.39 15.89
CA VAL A 17 -36.28 17.87 15.66
C VAL A 17 -35.23 16.76 15.88
N SER A 18 -35.56 15.71 16.64
CA SER A 18 -34.64 14.59 16.91
C SER A 18 -34.54 13.56 15.76
N VAL A 19 -35.41 13.63 14.75
CA VAL A 19 -35.38 12.71 13.58
C VAL A 19 -34.49 13.22 12.44
N LEU A 20 -34.05 14.48 12.46
CA LEU A 20 -33.25 15.08 11.38
C LEU A 20 -31.73 15.05 11.61
N LEU A 21 -31.23 14.58 12.75
CA LEU A 21 -29.78 14.39 12.98
C LEU A 21 -29.28 12.95 12.73
N GLY A 22 -30.16 12.04 12.30
CA GLY A 22 -29.88 10.60 12.31
C GLY A 22 -29.19 10.00 11.09
N CYS A 23 -28.79 10.77 10.06
CA CYS A 23 -28.20 10.21 8.84
C CYS A 23 -27.12 11.11 8.23
N VAL A 24 -26.15 11.58 9.01
CA VAL A 24 -24.84 11.88 8.42
C VAL A 24 -24.01 10.61 8.58
N GLY A 25 -24.29 9.63 7.71
CA GLY A 25 -23.38 8.51 7.54
C GLY A 25 -22.05 9.09 7.07
N THR A 26 -21.02 8.99 7.91
CA THR A 26 -19.65 9.19 7.47
C THR A 26 -19.41 8.24 6.30
N ARG A 27 -19.33 8.78 5.07
CA ARG A 27 -18.78 8.02 3.96
C ARG A 27 -17.34 7.69 4.37
N GLU A 28 -17.12 6.45 4.80
CA GLU A 28 -15.79 5.84 4.85
C GLU A 28 -15.21 6.00 3.44
N THR A 29 -14.35 7.00 3.24
CA THR A 29 -13.61 7.15 1.99
C THR A 29 -12.72 5.93 1.85
N LYS A 30 -13.07 5.05 0.90
CA LYS A 30 -12.22 3.92 0.50
C LYS A 30 -10.84 4.47 0.18
N LEU A 31 -9.83 3.99 0.89
CA LEU A 31 -8.44 4.30 0.59
C LEU A 31 -8.10 3.63 -0.74
N GLU A 32 -7.55 4.41 -1.67
CA GLU A 32 -7.02 3.92 -2.94
C GLU A 32 -5.50 4.16 -2.96
N PRO A 33 -4.71 3.31 -3.64
CA PRO A 33 -3.29 3.56 -3.79
C PRO A 33 -3.07 4.80 -4.67
N LYS A 34 -1.97 5.50 -4.42
CA LYS A 34 -1.47 6.61 -5.23
C LYS A 34 0.05 6.57 -5.23
N ALA A 35 0.69 7.11 -6.26
CA ALA A 35 2.15 7.32 -6.26
C ALA A 35 2.57 8.49 -5.32
N GLU A 36 2.16 8.38 -4.06
CA GLU A 36 2.45 9.28 -2.95
C GLU A 36 2.62 8.41 -1.70
N GLY A 37 3.66 8.64 -0.92
CA GLY A 37 4.14 7.73 0.10
C GLY A 37 3.16 7.58 1.25
N LYS A 38 2.63 8.68 1.76
CA LYS A 38 1.65 8.65 2.86
C LYS A 38 0.32 7.98 2.42
N PRO A 39 -0.30 8.34 1.29
CA PRO A 39 -1.45 7.62 0.74
C PRO A 39 -1.18 6.14 0.46
N LEU A 40 -0.05 5.78 -0.15
CA LEU A 40 0.30 4.39 -0.43
C LEU A 40 0.50 3.60 0.86
N TYR A 41 1.20 4.16 1.86
CA TYR A 41 1.37 3.53 3.16
C TYR A 41 0.02 3.28 3.86
N ASP A 42 -0.85 4.30 3.88
CA ASP A 42 -2.19 4.16 4.47
C ASP A 42 -3.02 3.10 3.72
N TYR A 43 -2.92 3.05 2.39
CA TYR A 43 -3.55 2.02 1.58
C TYR A 43 -3.06 0.61 1.97
N ILE A 44 -1.75 0.34 1.94
CA ILE A 44 -1.23 -1.01 2.19
C ILE A 44 -1.33 -1.45 3.65
N THR A 45 -1.57 -0.54 4.61
CA THR A 45 -1.65 -0.88 6.04
C THR A 45 -3.07 -0.84 6.59
N LYS A 46 -3.78 0.27 6.39
CA LYS A 46 -5.11 0.51 6.96
C LYS A 46 -6.21 0.08 6.00
N GLY A 47 -6.06 0.40 4.71
CA GLY A 47 -7.07 0.12 3.68
C GLY A 47 -7.08 -1.33 3.20
N ASN A 48 -5.89 -1.90 3.04
CA ASN A 48 -5.66 -3.18 2.37
C ASN A 48 -4.40 -3.84 2.95
N ASN A 49 -4.49 -4.26 4.22
CA ASN A 49 -3.41 -4.83 5.02
C ASN A 49 -2.54 -5.84 4.25
N TYR A 50 -1.37 -5.40 3.79
CA TYR A 50 -0.48 -6.19 2.92
C TYR A 50 -0.06 -7.53 3.52
N LYS A 51 -0.12 -7.68 4.85
CA LYS A 51 0.25 -8.92 5.52
C LYS A 51 -0.70 -10.08 5.20
N SER A 52 -1.91 -9.80 4.71
CA SER A 52 -2.83 -10.82 4.19
C SER A 52 -2.65 -11.11 2.71
N TRP A 53 -1.77 -10.39 2.01
CA TRP A 53 -1.52 -10.62 0.59
C TRP A 53 -0.69 -11.87 0.36
N ASN A 54 -0.70 -12.32 -0.89
CA ASN A 54 0.18 -13.37 -1.33
C ASN A 54 1.64 -12.93 -1.25
N LYS A 55 2.51 -13.87 -0.86
CA LYS A 55 3.96 -13.68 -0.98
C LYS A 55 4.37 -13.84 -2.43
N TRP A 56 5.53 -13.29 -2.77
CA TRP A 56 6.12 -13.52 -4.08
C TRP A 56 6.20 -15.04 -4.37
N PRO A 57 5.65 -15.53 -5.49
CA PRO A 57 5.62 -16.96 -5.81
C PRO A 57 7.00 -17.64 -5.70
N GLY A 58 7.07 -18.73 -4.95
CA GLY A 58 8.32 -19.49 -4.74
C GLY A 58 9.22 -18.94 -3.63
N THR A 59 8.80 -17.91 -2.90
CA THR A 59 9.51 -17.40 -1.72
C THR A 59 8.76 -17.74 -0.42
N GLY A 60 9.50 -17.80 0.69
CA GLY A 60 8.96 -17.89 2.04
C GLY A 60 9.09 -16.57 2.81
N GLU A 61 8.94 -16.64 4.12
CA GLU A 61 9.27 -15.54 5.03
C GLU A 61 10.77 -15.55 5.35
N LEU A 62 11.33 -14.37 5.62
CA LEU A 62 12.70 -14.20 6.11
C LEU A 62 13.74 -14.92 5.23
N TYR A 63 13.55 -14.89 3.91
CA TYR A 63 14.53 -15.46 2.99
C TYR A 63 15.75 -14.53 2.89
N SER A 64 16.94 -15.10 2.73
CA SER A 64 18.18 -14.33 2.61
C SER A 64 18.18 -13.43 1.39
N ARG A 65 18.65 -12.19 1.53
CA ARG A 65 18.84 -11.29 0.39
C ARG A 65 19.83 -11.87 -0.63
N SER A 66 19.67 -11.47 -1.89
CA SER A 66 20.66 -11.75 -2.92
C SER A 66 21.98 -10.99 -2.65
N PRO A 67 23.15 -11.57 -2.98
CA PRO A 67 24.44 -10.88 -2.85
C PRO A 67 24.44 -9.52 -3.55
N GLY A 68 25.05 -8.51 -2.92
CA GLY A 68 25.12 -7.14 -3.45
C GLY A 68 23.83 -6.33 -3.35
N SER A 69 22.73 -6.91 -2.87
CA SER A 69 21.49 -6.17 -2.59
C SER A 69 21.69 -5.17 -1.43
N PRO A 70 21.26 -3.89 -1.57
CA PRO A 70 21.34 -2.88 -0.52
C PRO A 70 20.20 -2.98 0.52
N HIS A 71 19.35 -4.01 0.41
CA HIS A 71 18.24 -4.27 1.32
C HIS A 71 18.69 -4.97 2.62
N GLY A 72 17.75 -5.18 3.54
CA GLY A 72 17.98 -5.92 4.79
C GLY A 72 18.50 -7.34 4.56
N ASP A 73 19.14 -7.93 5.57
CA ASP A 73 19.76 -9.26 5.50
C ASP A 73 18.75 -10.37 5.19
N PHE A 74 17.54 -10.26 5.77
CA PHE A 74 16.41 -11.13 5.45
C PHE A 74 15.24 -10.32 4.93
N LEU A 75 14.45 -10.95 4.06
CA LEU A 75 13.37 -10.32 3.34
C LEU A 75 12.10 -11.16 3.45
N THR A 76 10.95 -10.49 3.49
CA THR A 76 9.66 -11.09 3.13
C THR A 76 9.03 -10.18 2.07
N THR A 77 8.65 -10.74 0.93
CA THR A 77 8.08 -9.94 -0.18
C THR A 77 6.64 -10.35 -0.42
N TYR A 78 5.73 -9.40 -0.29
CA TYR A 78 4.31 -9.50 -0.56
C TYR A 78 3.98 -8.80 -1.87
N VAL A 79 2.96 -9.27 -2.56
CA VAL A 79 2.52 -8.73 -3.85
C VAL A 79 1.00 -8.65 -3.89
N SER A 80 0.47 -7.59 -4.51
CA SER A 80 -0.97 -7.47 -4.78
C SER A 80 -1.47 -8.61 -5.70
N ASP A 81 -2.76 -8.91 -5.67
CA ASP A 81 -3.32 -10.08 -6.37
C ASP A 81 -3.15 -10.05 -7.90
N ASN A 82 -3.22 -8.87 -8.50
CA ASN A 82 -2.94 -8.66 -9.92
C ASN A 82 -1.48 -8.97 -10.26
N ALA A 83 -0.53 -8.51 -9.42
CA ALA A 83 0.89 -8.79 -9.55
C ALA A 83 1.17 -10.29 -9.35
N PHE A 84 0.60 -10.90 -8.32
CA PHE A 84 0.73 -12.34 -8.04
C PHE A 84 0.32 -13.18 -9.26
N SER A 85 -0.84 -12.87 -9.84
CA SER A 85 -1.36 -13.56 -11.02
C SER A 85 -0.45 -13.41 -12.24
N ALA A 86 0.10 -12.21 -12.46
CA ALA A 86 1.03 -11.93 -13.54
C ALA A 86 2.37 -12.67 -13.38
N ILE A 87 2.91 -12.74 -12.15
CA ILE A 87 4.16 -13.46 -11.84
C ILE A 87 4.00 -14.96 -12.10
N GLN A 88 2.90 -15.56 -11.64
CA GLN A 88 2.63 -16.98 -11.87
C GLN A 88 2.47 -17.31 -13.35
N SER A 89 1.81 -16.42 -14.09
CA SER A 89 1.54 -16.60 -15.52
C SER A 89 2.73 -16.24 -16.42
N LYS A 90 3.87 -15.84 -15.86
CA LYS A 90 5.08 -15.44 -16.58
C LYS A 90 4.81 -14.45 -17.73
N LYS A 91 4.07 -13.37 -17.44
CA LYS A 91 3.65 -12.36 -18.44
C LYS A 91 4.76 -11.39 -18.89
N GLY A 92 5.94 -11.45 -18.31
CA GLY A 92 7.08 -10.56 -18.61
C GLY A 92 7.00 -9.17 -17.97
N SER A 93 5.81 -8.70 -17.59
CA SER A 93 5.61 -7.43 -16.87
C SER A 93 4.41 -7.51 -15.92
N LEU A 94 4.45 -6.71 -14.87
CA LEU A 94 3.38 -6.54 -13.90
C LEU A 94 2.38 -5.50 -14.42
N PRO A 95 1.06 -5.73 -14.22
CA PRO A 95 0.02 -4.82 -14.66
C PRO A 95 0.04 -3.50 -13.88
N ASP A 96 -0.68 -2.50 -14.38
CA ASP A 96 -0.98 -1.28 -13.64
C ASP A 96 -1.62 -1.62 -12.27
N GLU A 97 -1.42 -0.71 -11.32
CA GLU A 97 -1.76 -0.84 -9.91
C GLU A 97 -1.06 -2.00 -9.17
N SER A 98 -0.04 -2.61 -9.76
CA SER A 98 0.75 -3.63 -9.06
C SER A 98 1.52 -3.03 -7.90
N ILE A 99 1.44 -3.66 -6.73
CA ILE A 99 2.18 -3.27 -5.53
C ILE A 99 3.06 -4.43 -5.09
N ILE A 100 4.33 -4.12 -4.83
CA ILE A 100 5.29 -5.03 -4.21
C ILE A 100 5.69 -4.42 -2.86
N VAL A 101 5.38 -5.10 -1.76
CA VAL A 101 5.80 -4.70 -0.42
C VAL A 101 6.92 -5.63 0.03
N LYS A 102 8.09 -5.09 0.33
CA LYS A 102 9.22 -5.84 0.85
C LYS A 102 9.53 -5.38 2.28
N GLU A 103 9.35 -6.30 3.21
CA GLU A 103 9.84 -6.16 4.58
C GLU A 103 11.35 -6.40 4.60
N ASN A 104 12.09 -5.49 5.21
CA ASN A 104 13.54 -5.56 5.36
C ASN A 104 13.87 -5.86 6.82
N TYR A 105 14.53 -6.98 7.07
CA TYR A 105 14.93 -7.42 8.40
C TYR A 105 16.45 -7.37 8.55
N ASP A 106 16.92 -7.05 9.76
CA ASP A 106 18.34 -7.09 10.12
C ASP A 106 18.85 -8.53 10.37
N ALA A 107 20.15 -8.67 10.67
CA ALA A 107 20.77 -9.95 11.03
C ALA A 107 20.12 -10.67 12.23
N ASN A 108 19.44 -9.92 13.12
CA ASN A 108 18.69 -10.46 14.26
C ASN A 108 17.23 -10.79 13.92
N LYS A 109 16.84 -10.68 12.64
CA LYS A 109 15.45 -10.87 12.16
C LYS A 109 14.47 -9.86 12.74
N THR A 110 14.94 -8.65 13.07
CA THR A 110 14.10 -7.53 13.50
C THR A 110 13.70 -6.71 12.28
N LEU A 111 12.40 -6.39 12.16
CA LEU A 111 11.91 -5.54 11.06
C LEU A 111 12.53 -4.16 11.18
N ALA A 112 13.21 -3.71 10.12
CA ALA A 112 13.93 -2.45 10.08
C ALA A 112 13.27 -1.40 9.18
N ALA A 113 12.65 -1.83 8.08
CA ALA A 113 11.97 -0.93 7.15
C ALA A 113 11.02 -1.69 6.21
N LEU A 114 10.08 -0.96 5.63
CA LEU A 114 9.38 -1.39 4.42
C LEU A 114 9.99 -0.69 3.21
N THR A 115 10.18 -1.42 2.12
CA THR A 115 10.47 -0.84 0.80
C THR A 115 9.37 -1.28 -0.15
N VAL A 116 8.76 -0.34 -0.85
CA VAL A 116 7.56 -0.57 -1.65
C VAL A 116 7.78 -0.06 -3.07
N MET A 117 7.33 -0.86 -4.02
CA MET A 117 7.18 -0.46 -5.42
C MET A 117 5.70 -0.43 -5.75
N TYR A 118 5.23 0.64 -6.37
CA TYR A 118 3.86 0.76 -6.87
C TYR A 118 3.89 1.17 -8.34
N LYS A 119 3.16 0.45 -9.18
CA LYS A 119 3.04 0.76 -10.60
C LYS A 119 1.80 1.60 -10.82
N GLU A 120 1.97 2.80 -11.36
CA GLU A 120 0.88 3.73 -11.67
C GLU A 120 1.08 4.28 -13.07
N ASP A 121 0.20 3.89 -14.01
CA ASP A 121 0.28 4.28 -15.42
C ASP A 121 0.53 5.79 -15.61
N GLY A 122 1.55 6.12 -16.40
CA GLY A 122 1.95 7.49 -16.68
C GLY A 122 2.78 8.19 -15.59
N TYR A 123 3.01 7.56 -14.42
CA TYR A 123 3.79 8.17 -13.35
C TYR A 123 5.26 8.38 -13.74
N ASP A 124 5.91 7.36 -14.33
CA ASP A 124 7.31 7.44 -14.77
C ASP A 124 7.60 6.57 -16.01
N PRO A 125 7.12 6.96 -17.20
CA PRO A 125 7.16 6.09 -18.37
C PRO A 125 8.56 5.65 -18.79
N GLY A 126 9.59 6.45 -18.49
CA GLY A 126 10.99 6.11 -18.76
C GLY A 126 11.53 4.96 -17.90
N ASN A 127 10.89 4.71 -16.75
CA ASN A 127 11.25 3.68 -15.78
C ASN A 127 10.10 2.70 -15.51
N ASN A 128 9.26 2.50 -16.53
CA ASN A 128 8.11 1.59 -16.51
C ASN A 128 7.12 1.88 -15.37
N ASP A 129 6.90 3.17 -15.09
CA ASP A 129 5.82 3.66 -14.23
C ASP A 129 5.92 3.24 -12.75
N TRP A 130 7.12 2.89 -12.31
CA TRP A 130 7.39 2.55 -10.92
C TRP A 130 7.55 3.80 -10.05
N PHE A 131 6.65 3.93 -9.07
CA PHE A 131 6.84 4.71 -7.85
C PHE A 131 7.59 3.87 -6.81
N TRP A 132 8.56 4.49 -6.15
CA TRP A 132 9.43 3.86 -5.16
C TRP A 132 9.21 4.51 -3.81
N ALA A 133 9.12 3.74 -2.73
CA ALA A 133 9.08 4.28 -1.38
C ALA A 133 9.82 3.43 -0.36
N LYS A 134 10.33 4.08 0.67
CA LYS A 134 10.86 3.45 1.88
C LYS A 134 10.16 4.03 3.10
N TYR A 135 9.68 3.16 3.96
CA TYR A 135 9.02 3.52 5.21
C TYR A 135 9.81 3.04 6.42
N GLY A 136 9.83 3.86 7.47
CA GLY A 136 10.19 3.42 8.81
C GLY A 136 9.17 2.42 9.36
N THR A 137 9.54 1.71 10.42
CA THR A 137 8.64 0.79 11.13
C THR A 137 7.45 1.49 11.79
N ASP A 138 7.58 2.80 12.02
CA ASP A 138 6.55 3.71 12.52
C ASP A 138 5.64 4.27 11.40
N GLY A 139 5.92 3.93 10.13
CA GLY A 139 5.20 4.43 8.96
C GLY A 139 5.66 5.80 8.46
N SER A 140 6.76 6.34 9.00
CA SER A 140 7.39 7.55 8.45
C SER A 140 7.85 7.31 7.01
N VAL A 141 7.57 8.25 6.11
CA VAL A 141 8.10 8.24 4.74
C VAL A 141 9.56 8.69 4.80
N GLN A 142 10.49 7.78 4.55
CA GLN A 142 11.94 8.08 4.58
C GLN A 142 12.44 8.56 3.23
N VAL A 143 11.93 7.94 2.15
CA VAL A 143 12.26 8.26 0.76
C VAL A 143 11.05 7.89 -0.09
N GLU A 144 10.73 8.67 -1.12
CA GLU A 144 9.66 8.36 -2.06
C GLU A 144 9.87 8.95 -3.46
N GLY A 145 9.09 8.48 -4.44
CA GLY A 145 8.98 9.07 -5.76
C GLY A 145 9.84 8.39 -6.82
N LYS A 146 10.41 9.19 -7.74
CA LYS A 146 11.35 8.74 -8.78
C LYS A 146 12.77 8.69 -8.21
N VAL A 147 13.03 7.68 -7.40
CA VAL A 147 14.25 7.61 -6.58
C VAL A 147 15.41 7.04 -7.40
N ASN A 148 16.36 7.87 -7.82
CA ASN A 148 17.52 7.44 -8.64
C ASN A 148 18.25 6.22 -8.05
N GLY A 149 18.52 6.20 -6.74
CA GLY A 149 19.20 5.07 -6.11
C GLY A 149 18.44 3.73 -6.22
N CYS A 150 17.10 3.77 -6.27
CA CYS A 150 16.28 2.60 -6.54
C CYS A 150 16.32 2.24 -8.03
N ILE A 151 16.08 3.24 -8.90
CA ILE A 151 16.03 3.07 -10.35
C ILE A 151 17.35 2.53 -10.91
N ASP A 152 18.49 3.11 -10.54
CA ASP A 152 19.83 2.75 -11.06
C ASP A 152 20.21 1.29 -10.74
N CYS A 153 19.73 0.77 -9.61
CA CYS A 153 19.91 -0.64 -9.28
C CYS A 153 18.92 -1.54 -10.03
N HIS A 154 17.64 -1.15 -10.03
CA HIS A 154 16.55 -1.96 -10.56
C HIS A 154 16.48 -1.99 -12.09
N VAL A 155 17.01 -0.98 -12.79
CA VAL A 155 17.08 -0.94 -14.26
C VAL A 155 17.92 -2.09 -14.84
N LYS A 156 18.81 -2.69 -14.05
CA LYS A 156 19.53 -3.91 -14.44
C LYS A 156 18.61 -5.10 -14.70
N GLN A 157 17.38 -5.03 -14.19
CA GLN A 157 16.29 -5.99 -14.43
C GLN A 157 15.17 -5.39 -15.29
N LYS A 158 15.46 -4.41 -16.16
CA LYS A 158 14.46 -3.80 -17.05
C LYS A 158 13.67 -4.85 -17.84
N GLU A 159 14.35 -5.88 -18.32
CA GLU A 159 13.77 -7.00 -19.06
C GLU A 159 12.92 -7.98 -18.21
N ASN A 160 12.93 -7.78 -16.89
CA ASN A 160 12.16 -8.51 -15.87
C ASN A 160 11.31 -7.55 -15.03
N ASP A 161 10.88 -6.45 -15.66
CA ASP A 161 10.08 -5.38 -15.07
C ASP A 161 10.65 -4.84 -13.75
N TYR A 162 11.95 -4.55 -13.74
CA TYR A 162 12.64 -3.97 -12.60
C TYR A 162 12.61 -4.85 -11.34
N THR A 163 12.25 -6.15 -11.44
CA THR A 163 12.16 -7.04 -10.28
C THR A 163 13.29 -8.06 -10.21
N PHE A 164 13.77 -8.35 -8.99
CA PHE A 164 14.82 -9.35 -8.73
C PHE A 164 14.30 -10.61 -8.02
N SER A 165 13.08 -10.59 -7.49
CA SER A 165 12.55 -11.65 -6.61
C SER A 165 12.22 -12.96 -7.36
N GLY A 166 12.26 -12.95 -8.70
CA GLY A 166 12.09 -14.13 -9.54
C GLY A 166 11.82 -13.75 -11.01
N PRO A 167 11.93 -14.70 -11.95
CA PRO A 167 11.70 -14.41 -13.36
C PRO A 167 10.21 -14.18 -13.63
N LEU A 168 9.90 -13.19 -14.46
CA LEU A 168 8.57 -12.92 -14.99
C LEU A 168 8.35 -13.54 -16.37
N LYS A 169 9.34 -14.21 -16.95
CA LYS A 169 9.28 -14.91 -18.25
C LYS A 169 10.01 -16.25 -18.17
#